data_AF-A0AAV4PVG8-F1
#
_entry.id   AF-A0AAV4PVG8-F1
#
_cell.length_a   1.000
_cell.length_b   1.000
_cell.length_c   1.000
_cell.angle_alpha   90.00
_cell.angle_beta   90.00
_cell.angle_gamma   90.00
#
_symmetry.space_group_name_H-M   'P 1'
#
loop_
_entity.id
_entity.type
_entity.pdbx_description
1 polymer ?
#
loop_
_entity_poly.entity_id
_entity_poly.type
_entity_poly.pdbx_seq_one_letter_code
_entity_poly.pdbx_strand_id
1 'polypeptide(L)'
;MENSTGSSFVVFRDGTEIHHVNSRLNNEATVFHAELHAIELAINYIVKNNLEEDIITDSRSTLLALANPRNYEPNILSLKDAIKNFQHNINFKWAKAHIGIFRK
;
A
#
# COMPACT_ATOMS: atom_id res chain seq x y z
N MET A 1 20.18 19.13 -1.09
CA MET A 1 18.77 18.74 -0.87
C MET A 1 18.72 17.24 -1.05
N GLU A 2 18.62 16.49 0.04
CA GLU A 2 18.38 15.04 -0.06
C GLU A 2 16.90 14.84 -0.38
N ASN A 3 16.56 14.76 -1.67
CA ASN A 3 15.24 14.33 -2.11
C ASN A 3 15.13 12.81 -1.89
N SER A 4 15.00 12.39 -0.64
CA SER A 4 14.77 10.98 -0.33
C SER A 4 13.28 10.71 -0.26
N THR A 5 12.79 9.88 -1.17
CA THR A 5 11.41 9.41 -1.15
C THR A 5 11.30 8.28 -0.12
N GLY A 6 10.25 8.31 0.71
CA GLY A 6 9.97 7.30 1.71
C GLY A 6 8.57 6.73 1.55
N SER A 7 8.38 5.53 2.04
CA SER A 7 7.09 4.83 2.08
C SER A 7 6.81 4.38 3.50
N SER A 8 5.55 4.35 3.88
CA SER A 8 5.14 3.86 5.19
C SER A 8 3.78 3.21 5.12
N PHE A 9 3.54 2.22 5.99
CA PHE A 9 2.18 1.75 6.27
C PHE A 9 1.96 1.68 7.77
N VAL A 10 0.70 1.83 8.16
CA VAL A 10 0.25 1.82 9.54
C VAL A 10 -0.99 0.95 9.66
N VAL A 11 -1.09 0.21 10.76
CA VAL A 11 -2.22 -0.65 11.08
C VAL A 11 -2.91 -0.09 12.31
N PHE A 12 -4.20 0.19 12.18
CA PHE A 12 -5.05 0.61 13.27
C PHE A 12 -6.04 -0.49 13.64
N ARG A 13 -6.24 -0.70 14.93
CA ARG A 13 -7.33 -1.52 15.47
C ARG A 13 -8.04 -0.74 16.57
N ASP A 14 -9.36 -0.59 16.44
CA ASP A 14 -10.18 0.17 17.40
C ASP A 14 -9.65 1.58 17.69
N GLY A 15 -9.19 2.27 16.63
CA GLY A 15 -8.62 3.61 16.72
C GLY A 15 -7.19 3.68 17.27
N THR A 16 -6.63 2.56 17.73
CA THR A 16 -5.26 2.47 18.25
C THR A 16 -4.30 2.00 17.18
N GLU A 17 -3.18 2.69 17.02
CA GLU A 17 -2.08 2.21 16.17
C GLU A 17 -1.44 0.98 16.83
N ILE A 18 -1.42 -0.14 16.11
CA ILE A 18 -0.85 -1.41 16.60
C ILE A 18 0.42 -1.83 15.86
N HIS A 19 0.66 -1.25 14.68
CA HIS A 19 1.85 -1.53 13.89
C HIS A 19 2.12 -0.39 12.92
N HIS A 20 3.40 -0.14 12.67
CA HIS A 20 3.84 0.88 11.74
C HIS A 20 5.21 0.53 11.20
N VAL A 21 5.39 0.70 9.91
CA VAL A 21 6.67 0.51 9.22
C VAL A 21 6.95 1.74 8.38
N ASN A 22 8.18 2.24 8.52
CA ASN A 22 8.77 3.24 7.66
C ASN A 22 9.90 2.60 6.85
N SER A 23 9.95 2.91 5.56
CA SER A 23 11.03 2.50 4.67
C SER A 23 11.50 3.68 3.86
N ARG A 24 12.82 3.94 3.87
CA ARG A 24 13.46 4.93 3.01
C ARG A 24 13.80 4.25 1.69
N LEU A 25 13.31 4.81 0.58
CA LEU A 25 13.68 4.34 -0.75
C LEU A 25 14.96 5.04 -1.22
N ASN A 26 15.50 4.55 -2.34
CA ASN A 26 16.63 5.18 -3.01
C ASN A 26 16.29 6.63 -3.42
N ASN A 27 17.33 7.46 -3.60
CA ASN A 27 17.14 8.87 -3.95
C ASN A 27 16.55 9.07 -5.36
N GLU A 28 16.48 8.01 -6.17
CA GLU A 28 15.89 8.00 -7.51
C GLU A 28 14.43 7.52 -7.51
N ALA A 29 13.89 7.11 -6.36
CA ALA A 29 12.51 6.64 -6.26
C ALA A 29 11.52 7.78 -6.52
N THR A 30 10.57 7.51 -7.42
CA THR A 30 9.44 8.40 -7.67
C THR A 30 8.41 8.27 -6.55
N VAL A 31 7.49 9.23 -6.46
CA VAL A 31 6.33 9.14 -5.56
C VAL A 31 5.53 7.86 -5.84
N PHE A 32 5.35 7.50 -7.12
CA PHE A 32 4.69 6.26 -7.51
C PHE A 32 5.40 5.01 -6.94
N HIS A 33 6.73 4.96 -6.99
CA HIS A 33 7.49 3.84 -6.42
C HIS A 33 7.29 3.74 -4.90
N ALA A 34 7.25 4.87 -4.19
CA ALA A 34 7.00 4.86 -2.75
C ALA A 34 5.57 4.45 -2.39
N GLU A 35 4.59 4.92 -3.14
CA GLU A 35 3.18 4.53 -2.96
C GLU A 35 2.97 3.03 -3.22
N LEU A 36 3.59 2.51 -4.29
CA LEU A 36 3.58 1.09 -4.61
C LEU A 36 4.24 0.25 -3.52
N HIS A 37 5.41 0.68 -3.04
CA HIS A 37 6.14 0.02 -1.96
C HIS A 37 5.35 0.02 -0.64
N ALA A 38 4.65 1.11 -0.32
CA ALA A 38 3.78 1.16 0.87
C ALA A 38 2.65 0.12 0.80
N ILE A 39 2.01 -0.03 -0.37
CA ILE A 39 0.95 -1.01 -0.59
C ILE A 39 1.52 -2.44 -0.57
N GLU A 40 2.69 -2.67 -1.15
CA GLU A 40 3.40 -3.95 -1.08
C GLU A 40 3.67 -4.36 0.37
N LEU A 41 4.20 -3.45 1.19
CA LEU A 41 4.45 -3.71 2.61
C LEU A 41 3.16 -4.07 3.36
N ALA A 42 2.06 -3.37 3.08
CA ALA A 42 0.76 -3.64 3.69
C ALA A 42 0.19 -5.01 3.28
N ILE A 43 0.24 -5.35 1.98
CA ILE A 43 -0.20 -6.67 1.48
C ILE A 43 0.64 -7.78 2.13
N ASN A 44 1.96 -7.62 2.15
CA ASN A 44 2.86 -8.60 2.76
C ASN A 44 2.57 -8.79 4.24
N TYR A 45 2.25 -7.70 4.97
CA TYR A 45 1.82 -7.78 6.36
C TYR A 45 0.51 -8.56 6.51
N ILE A 46 -0.50 -8.26 5.71
CA ILE A 46 -1.80 -8.94 5.73
C ILE A 46 -1.64 -10.43 5.44
N VAL A 47 -0.93 -10.78 4.36
CA VAL A 47 -0.69 -12.16 3.93
C VAL A 47 0.09 -12.93 4.99
N LYS A 48 1.19 -12.35 5.51
CA LYS A 48 2.05 -13.00 6.51
C LYS A 48 1.30 -13.29 7.82
N ASN A 49 0.37 -12.42 8.20
CA ASN A 49 -0.40 -12.57 9.43
C ASN A 49 -1.79 -13.20 9.21
N ASN A 50 -2.11 -13.61 7.97
CA ASN A 50 -3.40 -14.14 7.55
C ASN A 50 -4.59 -13.30 8.05
N LEU A 51 -4.55 -12.00 7.77
CA LEU A 51 -5.55 -11.03 8.22
C LEU A 51 -6.62 -10.78 7.14
N GLU A 52 -7.82 -10.40 7.56
CA GLU A 52 -8.90 -9.93 6.68
C GLU A 52 -9.13 -8.45 6.95
N GLU A 53 -8.29 -7.60 6.34
CA GLU A 53 -8.23 -6.16 6.59
C GLU A 53 -8.23 -5.39 5.27
N ASP A 54 -8.77 -4.18 5.30
CA ASP A 54 -8.80 -3.31 4.13
C ASP A 54 -7.55 -2.44 4.06
N ILE A 55 -7.02 -2.24 2.85
CA ILE A 55 -5.94 -1.29 2.59
C ILE A 55 -6.55 0.05 2.18
N ILE A 56 -6.31 1.08 2.99
CA ILE A 56 -6.68 2.46 2.68
C ILE A 56 -5.44 3.19 2.14
N THR A 57 -5.56 3.77 0.95
CA THR A 57 -4.46 4.50 0.29
C THR A 57 -4.97 5.74 -0.42
N ASP A 58 -4.14 6.77 -0.50
CA ASP A 58 -4.37 7.97 -1.30
C ASP A 58 -3.80 7.90 -2.72
N SER A 59 -3.01 6.86 -3.00
CA SER A 59 -2.43 6.59 -4.30
C SER A 59 -3.44 6.05 -5.30
N ARG A 60 -4.12 6.96 -6.01
CA ARG A 60 -5.01 6.58 -7.12
C ARG A 60 -4.23 5.90 -8.26
N SER A 61 -3.00 6.35 -8.51
CA SER A 61 -2.07 5.79 -9.50
C SER A 61 -1.79 4.32 -9.25
N THR A 62 -1.46 3.94 -8.01
CA THR A 62 -1.16 2.54 -7.68
C THR A 62 -2.40 1.66 -7.78
N LEU A 63 -3.56 2.14 -7.32
CA LEU A 63 -4.81 1.41 -7.46
C LEU A 63 -5.16 1.14 -8.93
N LEU A 64 -4.98 2.13 -9.81
CA LEU A 64 -5.20 1.96 -11.24
C LEU A 64 -4.19 0.99 -11.86
N ALA A 65 -2.92 1.02 -11.43
CA ALA A 65 -1.90 0.11 -11.89
C ALA A 65 -2.22 -1.36 -11.53
N LEU A 66 -2.69 -1.60 -10.30
CA LEU A 66 -3.12 -2.92 -9.82
C LEU A 66 -4.41 -3.39 -10.51
N ALA A 67 -5.38 -2.49 -10.71
CA ALA A 67 -6.65 -2.82 -11.35
C ALA A 67 -6.51 -3.08 -12.87
N ASN A 68 -5.48 -2.56 -13.53
CA ASN A 68 -5.28 -2.73 -14.96
C ASN A 68 -4.79 -4.16 -15.29
N PRO A 69 -5.59 -5.04 -15.93
CA PRO A 69 -5.17 -6.41 -16.23
C PRO A 69 -4.05 -6.48 -17.28
N ARG A 70 -3.84 -5.41 -18.06
CA ARG A 70 -2.78 -5.30 -19.08
C ARG A 70 -1.52 -4.60 -18.56
N ASN A 71 -1.43 -4.36 -17.25
CA ASN A 71 -0.17 -3.91 -16.65
C ASN A 71 0.70 -5.12 -16.32
N TYR A 72 1.81 -5.24 -17.05
CA TYR A 72 2.78 -6.34 -16.97
C TYR A 72 4.09 -5.95 -16.28
N GLU A 73 4.14 -4.81 -15.61
CA GLU A 73 5.29 -4.45 -14.79
C GLU A 73 5.54 -5.52 -13.72
N PRO A 74 6.77 -6.07 -13.59
CA PRO A 74 7.06 -7.20 -12.72
C PRO A 74 6.57 -7.02 -11.28
N ASN A 75 6.81 -5.84 -10.69
CA ASN A 75 6.37 -5.53 -9.32
C ASN A 75 4.85 -5.60 -9.18
N ILE A 76 4.12 -5.08 -10.16
CA ILE A 76 2.65 -5.09 -10.17
C ILE A 76 2.11 -6.51 -10.35
N LEU A 77 2.73 -7.32 -11.20
CA LEU A 77 2.36 -8.72 -11.38
C LEU A 77 2.57 -9.52 -10.09
N SER A 78 3.72 -9.37 -9.43
CA SER A 78 3.98 -10.04 -8.15
C SER A 78 2.95 -9.66 -7.08
N LEU A 79 2.56 -8.39 -6.99
CA LEU A 79 1.49 -7.97 -6.07
C LEU A 79 0.14 -8.58 -6.45
N LYS A 80 -0.23 -8.59 -7.73
CA LYS A 80 -1.48 -9.21 -8.20
C LYS A 80 -1.52 -10.69 -7.87
N ASP A 81 -0.40 -11.40 -8.05
CA ASP A 81 -0.29 -12.81 -7.72
C ASP A 81 -0.40 -13.04 -6.21
N ALA A 82 0.23 -12.20 -5.39
CA ALA A 82 0.09 -12.25 -3.94
C ALA A 82 -1.37 -12.07 -3.50
N ILE A 83 -2.08 -11.08 -4.06
CA ILE A 83 -3.49 -10.82 -3.78
C ILE A 83 -4.36 -12.01 -4.24
N LYS A 84 -4.12 -12.53 -5.45
CA LYS A 84 -4.93 -13.61 -6.05
C LYS A 84 -4.75 -14.95 -5.32
N ASN A 85 -3.54 -15.24 -4.84
CA ASN A 85 -3.23 -16.49 -4.16
C ASN A 85 -3.54 -16.45 -2.66
N PHE A 86 -3.88 -15.27 -2.12
CA PHE A 86 -4.29 -15.15 -0.72
C PHE A 86 -5.69 -15.73 -0.52
N GLN A 87 -5.89 -16.43 0.60
CA GLN A 87 -7.13 -17.14 0.90
C GLN A 87 -8.30 -16.19 1.17
N HIS A 88 -8.02 -15.00 1.69
CA HIS A 88 -9.01 -13.97 2.01
C HIS A 88 -8.99 -12.86 0.96
N ASN A 89 -10.04 -12.04 0.95
CA ASN A 89 -10.09 -10.87 0.08
C ASN A 89 -9.28 -9.71 0.71
N ILE A 90 -8.48 -9.03 -0.11
CA ILE A 90 -7.85 -7.75 0.25
C ILE A 90 -8.61 -6.66 -0.50
N ASN A 91 -9.40 -5.86 0.23
CA ASN A 91 -10.11 -4.75 -0.39
C ASN A 91 -9.26 -3.48 -0.35
N PHE A 92 -9.32 -2.71 -1.44
CA PHE A 92 -8.64 -1.43 -1.55
C PHE A 92 -9.65 -0.28 -1.46
N LYS A 93 -9.39 0.67 -0.56
CA LYS A 93 -10.19 1.88 -0.38
C LYS A 93 -9.35 3.10 -0.72
N TRP A 94 -9.83 3.93 -1.64
CA TRP A 94 -9.19 5.20 -1.94
C TRP A 94 -9.63 6.27 -0.94
N ALA A 95 -8.67 6.94 -0.31
CA ALA A 95 -8.90 8.11 0.52
C ALA A 95 -8.17 9.31 -0.07
N LYS A 96 -8.80 10.48 -0.14
CA LYS A 96 -8.14 11.65 -0.70
C LYS A 96 -7.06 12.17 0.26
N ALA A 97 -5.85 12.37 -0.26
CA ALA A 97 -4.78 13.07 0.46
C ALA A 97 -5.20 14.49 0.84
N HIS A 98 -4.63 15.03 1.93
CA HIS A 98 -4.72 16.45 2.33
C HIS A 98 -6.09 16.99 2.77
N ILE A 99 -7.11 16.16 3.03
CA ILE A 99 -8.31 16.64 3.73
C ILE A 99 -8.12 16.65 5.26
N GLY A 100 -7.02 16.10 5.77
CA GLY A 100 -6.97 15.56 7.12
C GLY A 100 -7.97 14.42 7.20
N ILE A 101 -7.53 13.22 7.59
CA ILE A 101 -8.50 12.19 7.96
C ILE A 101 -9.09 12.68 9.30
N PHE A 102 -10.10 13.55 9.24
CA PHE A 102 -10.88 13.97 10.39
C PHE A 102 -11.65 12.74 10.85
N ARG A 103 -11.06 12.02 11.80
CA ARG A 103 -11.74 10.98 12.57
C ARG A 103 -12.75 11.67 13.48
N LYS A 104 -14.02 11.27 13.40
CA LYS A 104 -15.03 11.55 14.41
C LYS A 104 -15.27 10.28 15.20
#